data_AF-A0A2J8S8R4-F1
#
_entry.id   AF-A0A2J8S8R4-F1
#
_cell.length_a   1.000
_cell.length_b   1.000
_cell.length_c   1.000
_cell.angle_alpha   90.00
_cell.angle_beta   90.00
_cell.angle_gamma   90.00
#
_symmetry.space_group_name_H-M   'P 1'
#
loop_
_entity.id
_entity.type
_entity.pdbx_description
1 polymer ?
#
loop_
_entity_poly.entity_id
_entity_poly.type
_entity_poly.pdbx_seq_one_letter_code
_entity_poly.pdbx_strand_id
1 'polypeptide(L)'
;VDTVVVVEKDHFMDDFFHQVEEIRNNIDKITQYVEELKKNHSIILSAPNPEGKIKEELEDLNKEIKKTANKIRAKLKGFRCVQKQREATTSRPPSSTVLHELPPPTAPRLF
;
A
#
# COMPACT_ATOMS: atom_id res chain seq x y z
N VAL A 1 27.38 2.48 18.57
CA VAL A 1 27.14 2.67 17.12
C VAL A 1 25.66 2.41 16.94
N ASP A 2 24.84 3.41 17.27
CA ASP A 2 23.38 3.26 17.40
C ASP A 2 22.59 4.32 16.62
N THR A 3 23.30 5.21 15.93
CA THR A 3 22.72 6.35 15.22
C THR A 3 22.05 5.94 13.91
N VAL A 4 22.46 4.84 13.29
CA VAL A 4 21.95 4.39 11.98
C VAL A 4 20.51 3.87 12.10
N VAL A 5 20.17 3.18 13.19
CA VAL A 5 18.83 2.58 13.40
C VAL A 5 17.76 3.62 13.73
N VAL A 6 18.15 4.74 14.35
CA VAL A 6 17.24 5.84 14.70
C VAL A 6 16.91 6.66 13.45
N VAL A 7 17.91 7.00 12.65
CA VAL A 7 17.74 7.80 11.42
C VAL A 7 16.87 7.08 10.37
N GLU A 8 17.03 5.77 10.20
CA GLU A 8 16.16 4.98 9.30
C GLU A 8 14.70 4.89 9.78
N LYS A 9 14.48 4.89 11.11
CA LYS A 9 13.12 4.91 11.68
C LYS A 9 12.44 6.25 11.48
N ASP A 10 13.16 7.36 11.64
CA ASP A 10 12.59 8.70 11.49
C ASP A 10 12.18 8.98 10.04
N HIS A 11 13.04 8.65 9.06
CA HIS A 11 12.69 8.76 7.64
C HIS A 11 11.52 7.86 7.22
N PHE A 12 11.44 6.65 7.77
CA PHE A 12 10.32 5.74 7.51
C PHE A 12 9.00 6.30 8.05
N MET A 13 9.01 6.94 9.22
CA MET A 13 7.82 7.53 9.82
C MET A 13 7.35 8.75 9.02
N ASP A 14 8.27 9.60 8.57
CA ASP A 14 7.95 10.75 7.72
C ASP A 14 7.29 10.30 6.40
N ASP A 15 7.85 9.31 5.72
CA ASP A 15 7.27 8.73 4.50
C ASP A 15 5.90 8.08 4.74
N PHE A 16 5.71 7.48 5.92
CA PHE A 16 4.42 6.91 6.31
C PHE A 16 3.36 8.01 6.50
N PHE A 17 3.68 9.07 7.25
CA PHE A 17 2.76 10.19 7.45
C PHE A 17 2.45 10.93 6.15
N HIS A 18 3.44 11.13 5.28
CA HIS A 18 3.24 11.74 3.96
C HIS A 18 2.25 10.94 3.11
N GLN A 19 2.38 9.62 3.08
CA GLN A 19 1.46 8.76 2.34
C GLN A 19 0.03 8.76 2.94
N VAL A 20 -0.10 8.85 4.27
CA VAL A 20 -1.40 8.96 4.96
C VAL A 20 -2.08 10.29 4.63
N GLU A 21 -1.34 11.39 4.68
CA GLU A 21 -1.84 12.72 4.30
C GLU A 21 -2.28 12.76 2.84
N GLU A 22 -1.50 12.16 1.93
CA GLU A 22 -1.87 12.07 0.52
C GLU A 22 -3.16 11.27 0.32
N ILE A 23 -3.38 10.18 1.08
CA ILE A 23 -4.65 9.44 1.04
C ILE A 23 -5.82 10.31 1.50
N ARG A 24 -5.67 11.05 2.61
CA ARG A 24 -6.71 11.97 3.11
C ARG A 24 -7.05 13.02 2.06
N ASN A 25 -6.05 13.67 1.47
CA ASN A 25 -6.24 14.64 0.40
C ASN A 25 -6.92 14.05 -0.84
N ASN A 26 -6.63 12.79 -1.19
CA ASN A 26 -7.29 12.10 -2.29
C ASN A 26 -8.78 11.79 -1.99
N ILE A 27 -9.12 11.48 -0.73
CA ILE A 27 -10.52 11.28 -0.30
C ILE A 27 -11.29 12.60 -0.39
N ASP A 28 -10.71 13.71 0.07
CA ASP A 28 -11.31 15.03 -0.03
C ASP A 28 -11.56 15.43 -1.49
N LYS A 29 -10.59 15.16 -2.38
CA LYS A 29 -10.75 15.36 -3.83
C LYS A 29 -11.89 14.53 -4.43
N ILE A 30 -12.01 13.25 -4.07
CA ILE A 30 -13.12 12.42 -4.53
C ILE A 30 -14.45 13.02 -4.08
N THR A 31 -14.52 13.52 -2.85
CA THR A 31 -15.74 14.15 -2.31
C THR A 31 -16.13 15.37 -3.14
N GLN A 32 -15.17 16.23 -3.46
CA GLN A 32 -15.38 17.39 -4.34
C GLN A 32 -15.85 16.98 -5.74
N TYR A 33 -15.19 16.00 -6.36
CA TYR A 33 -15.58 15.52 -7.70
C TYR A 33 -16.99 14.93 -7.73
N VAL A 34 -17.41 14.24 -6.66
CA VAL A 34 -18.76 13.68 -6.55
C VAL A 34 -19.82 14.78 -6.44
N GLU A 35 -19.55 15.83 -5.66
CA GLU A 35 -20.46 16.98 -5.55
C GLU A 35 -20.60 17.73 -6.89
N GLU A 36 -19.49 17.95 -7.59
CA GLU A 36 -19.50 18.58 -8.91
C GLU A 36 -20.19 17.71 -9.96
N LEU A 37 -19.99 16.40 -9.90
CA LEU A 37 -20.68 15.43 -10.75
C LEU A 37 -22.20 15.45 -10.55
N LYS A 38 -22.68 15.60 -9.30
CA LYS A 38 -24.12 15.77 -9.02
C LYS A 38 -24.65 17.07 -9.61
N LYS A 39 -23.89 18.17 -9.47
CA LYS A 39 -24.25 19.47 -10.03
C LYS A 39 -24.36 19.41 -11.56
N ASN A 40 -23.37 18.83 -12.23
CA ASN A 40 -23.37 18.69 -13.69
C ASN A 40 -24.52 17.80 -14.17
N HIS A 41 -24.81 16.69 -13.48
CA HIS A 41 -26.01 15.90 -13.76
C HIS A 41 -27.30 16.72 -13.61
N SER A 42 -27.41 17.51 -12.53
CA SER A 42 -28.58 18.35 -12.30
C SER A 42 -28.78 19.37 -13.43
N ILE A 43 -27.70 19.98 -13.94
CA ILE A 43 -27.78 20.94 -15.05
C ILE A 43 -28.20 20.24 -16.34
N ILE A 44 -27.62 19.07 -16.65
CA ILE A 44 -27.94 18.30 -17.86
C ILE A 44 -29.41 17.88 -17.88
N LEU A 45 -29.98 17.50 -16.74
CA LEU A 45 -31.37 17.06 -16.63
C LEU A 45 -32.39 18.21 -16.60
N SER A 46 -31.98 19.41 -16.16
CA SER A 46 -32.86 20.58 -16.03
C SER A 46 -32.86 21.48 -17.26
N ALA A 47 -31.85 21.40 -18.12
CA ALA A 47 -31.76 22.20 -19.34
C ALA A 47 -32.40 21.48 -20.55
N PRO A 48 -33.26 22.13 -21.35
CA PRO A 48 -33.85 21.54 -22.55
C PRO A 48 -32.83 21.29 -23.68
N ASN A 49 -31.68 21.98 -23.65
CA ASN A 49 -30.53 21.70 -24.50
C ASN A 49 -29.22 21.95 -23.72
N PRO A 50 -28.69 20.94 -23.03
CA PRO A 50 -27.49 21.10 -22.20
C PRO A 50 -26.24 21.33 -23.06
N GLU A 51 -25.36 22.23 -22.60
CA GLU A 51 -24.12 22.55 -23.30
C GLU A 51 -23.19 21.33 -23.41
N GLY A 52 -22.57 21.13 -24.58
CA GLY A 52 -21.65 20.02 -24.81
C GLY A 52 -20.45 19.99 -23.85
N LYS A 53 -20.00 21.16 -23.41
CA LYS A 53 -18.90 21.30 -22.43
C LYS A 53 -19.21 20.62 -21.08
N ILE A 54 -20.46 20.70 -20.62
CA ILE A 54 -20.88 20.12 -19.33
C ILE A 54 -20.86 18.59 -19.39
N LYS A 55 -21.14 18.00 -20.57
CA LYS A 55 -20.99 16.55 -20.78
C LYS A 55 -19.53 16.11 -20.76
N GLU A 56 -18.64 16.89 -21.37
CA GLU A 56 -17.20 16.62 -21.35
C GLU A 56 -16.63 16.70 -19.93
N GLU A 57 -16.97 17.76 -19.18
CA GLU A 57 -16.61 17.91 -17.77
C GLU A 57 -17.13 16.74 -16.92
N LEU A 58 -18.34 16.24 -17.20
CA LEU A 58 -18.92 15.08 -16.51
C LEU A 58 -18.15 13.78 -16.78
N GLU A 59 -17.71 13.56 -18.03
CA GLU A 59 -16.88 12.41 -18.37
C GLU A 59 -15.51 12.48 -17.71
N ASP A 60 -14.90 13.67 -17.65
CA ASP A 60 -13.60 13.89 -17.04
C ASP A 60 -13.64 13.72 -15.52
N LEU A 61 -14.69 14.21 -14.85
CA LEU A 61 -14.92 13.94 -13.42
C LEU A 61 -15.00 12.43 -13.14
N ASN A 62 -15.69 11.67 -14.00
CA ASN A 62 -15.75 10.20 -13.86
C ASN A 62 -14.38 9.54 -14.03
N LYS A 63 -13.55 10.02 -14.96
CA LYS A 63 -12.17 9.52 -15.15
C LYS A 63 -11.31 9.82 -13.91
N GLU A 64 -11.36 11.05 -13.39
CA GLU A 64 -10.56 11.46 -12.25
C GLU A 64 -10.99 10.79 -10.94
N ILE A 65 -12.29 10.55 -10.72
CA ILE A 65 -12.79 9.73 -9.60
C ILE A 65 -12.20 8.32 -9.65
N LYS A 66 -12.30 7.63 -10.82
CA LYS A 66 -11.77 6.26 -10.98
C LYS A 66 -10.26 6.21 -10.77
N LYS A 67 -9.54 7.18 -11.31
CA LYS A 67 -8.08 7.27 -11.20
C LYS A 67 -7.66 7.51 -9.74
N THR A 68 -8.32 8.42 -9.04
CA THR A 68 -8.02 8.73 -7.63
C THR A 68 -8.35 7.55 -6.72
N ALA A 69 -9.47 6.87 -6.94
CA ALA A 69 -9.82 5.65 -6.21
C ALA A 69 -8.77 4.53 -6.40
N ASN A 70 -8.29 4.32 -7.63
CA ASN A 70 -7.23 3.35 -7.89
C ASN A 70 -5.90 3.73 -7.22
N LYS A 71 -5.55 5.02 -7.17
CA LYS A 71 -4.36 5.51 -6.43
C LYS A 71 -4.47 5.21 -4.94
N ILE A 72 -5.60 5.50 -4.31
CA ILE A 72 -5.84 5.18 -2.89
C ILE A 72 -5.68 3.68 -2.66
N ARG A 73 -6.33 2.85 -3.48
CA ARG A 73 -6.22 1.38 -3.39
C ARG A 73 -4.78 0.88 -3.52
N ALA A 74 -4.00 1.44 -4.46
CA ALA A 74 -2.61 1.06 -4.68
C ALA A 74 -1.73 1.40 -3.46
N LYS A 75 -1.89 2.60 -2.90
CA LYS A 75 -1.15 3.03 -1.69
C LYS A 75 -1.49 2.18 -0.47
N LEU A 76 -2.78 1.90 -0.24
CA LEU A 76 -3.23 0.99 0.83
C LEU A 76 -2.67 -0.42 0.68
N LYS A 77 -2.53 -0.92 -0.56
CA LYS A 77 -1.88 -2.22 -0.82
C LYS A 77 -0.38 -2.18 -0.50
N GLY A 78 0.30 -1.08 -0.81
CA GLY A 78 1.71 -0.85 -0.50
C GLY A 78 2.02 -0.99 1.00
N PHE A 79 1.24 -0.32 1.85
CA PHE A 79 1.39 -0.43 3.31
C PHE A 79 1.26 -1.87 3.82
N ARG A 80 0.32 -2.65 3.28
CA ARG A 80 0.13 -4.06 3.66
C ARG A 80 1.29 -4.96 3.22
N CYS A 81 1.93 -4.67 2.09
CA CYS A 81 3.10 -5.40 1.62
C CYS A 81 4.33 -5.12 2.49
N VAL A 82 4.54 -3.86 2.89
CA VAL A 82 5.62 -3.47 3.81
C VAL A 82 5.52 -4.22 5.14
N GLN A 83 4.30 -4.39 5.68
CA GLN A 83 4.09 -5.15 6.91
C GLN A 83 4.45 -6.64 6.77
N LYS A 84 3.99 -7.31 5.69
CA LYS A 84 4.30 -8.73 5.44
C LYS A 84 5.78 -9.02 5.25
N GLN A 85 6.53 -8.09 4.66
CA GLN A 85 7.97 -8.28 4.44
C GLN A 85 8.77 -8.19 5.74
N ARG A 86 8.32 -7.40 6.73
CA ARG A 86 8.92 -7.33 8.08
C ARG A 86 8.70 -8.61 8.89
N GLU A 87 7.59 -9.31 8.68
CA GLU A 87 7.32 -10.61 9.31
C GLU A 87 8.22 -11.74 8.74
N ALA A 88 8.63 -11.65 7.46
CA ALA A 88 9.48 -12.65 6.81
C ALA A 88 10.96 -12.61 7.23
N THR A 89 11.48 -11.45 7.67
CA THR A 89 12.89 -11.30 8.07
C THR A 89 13.16 -11.55 9.55
N THR A 90 12.12 -11.70 10.38
CA THR A 90 12.25 -12.05 11.81
C THR A 90 11.97 -13.52 12.11
N SER A 91 12.01 -14.40 11.09
CA SER A 91 11.88 -15.85 11.28
C SER A 91 13.01 -16.61 10.60
N ARG A 92 14.20 -16.56 11.19
CA ARG A 92 15.13 -17.72 11.22
C ARG A 92 16.19 -17.53 12.29
N PRO A 93 16.61 -18.65 12.90
CA PRO A 93 17.93 -19.11 12.52
C PRO A 93 17.85 -20.44 11.76
N PRO A 94 18.71 -20.70 10.77
CA PRO A 94 19.09 -22.08 10.50
C PRO A 94 19.82 -22.57 11.76
N SER A 95 19.23 -23.56 12.44
CA SER A 95 19.84 -24.20 13.60
C SER A 95 21.17 -24.80 13.17
N SER A 96 22.26 -24.12 13.51
CA SER A 96 23.59 -24.72 13.51
C SER A 96 23.61 -25.71 14.67
N THR A 97 23.25 -26.96 14.38
CA THR A 97 23.61 -28.10 15.23
C THR A 97 23.91 -29.25 14.30
N VAL A 98 25.08 -29.19 13.65
CA VAL A 98 25.72 -30.41 13.14
C VAL A 98 26.11 -31.18 14.40
N LEU A 99 25.23 -32.06 14.85
CA LEU A 99 25.62 -33.13 15.76
C LEU A 99 26.65 -33.94 14.99
N HIS A 100 27.91 -33.83 15.40
CA HIS A 100 28.97 -34.70 14.95
C HIS A 100 28.61 -36.11 15.47
N GLU A 101 27.89 -36.89 14.65
CA GLU A 101 27.66 -38.30 14.95
C GLU A 101 29.03 -38.98 15.03
N LEU A 102 29.44 -39.31 16.25
CA LEU A 102 30.55 -40.21 16.49
C LEU A 102 30.25 -41.53 15.77
N PRO A 103 31.21 -42.11 15.02
CA PRO A 103 30.98 -43.40 14.38
C PRO A 103 30.66 -44.45 15.45
N PRO A 104 29.78 -45.42 15.16
CA PRO A 104 29.38 -46.43 16.13
C PRO A 104 30.60 -47.22 16.62
N PRO A 105 30.65 -47.60 17.91
CA PRO A 105 31.76 -48.39 18.42
C PRO A 105 31.77 -49.75 17.73
N THR A 106 32.84 -50.02 16.98
CA THR A 106 33.08 -51.33 16.39
C THR A 106 33.31 -52.31 17.54
N ALA A 107 32.34 -53.18 17.81
CA ALA A 107 32.52 -54.25 18.78
C ALA A 107 33.65 -55.19 18.30
N PRO A 108 34.60 -55.58 19.16
CA PRO A 108 35.61 -56.55 18.78
C PRO A 108 34.97 -57.92 18.52
N ARG A 109 35.31 -58.53 17.38
CA ARG A 109 35.00 -59.94 17.10
C ARG A 109 35.65 -60.79 18.17
N LEU A 110 34.84 -61.44 19.01
CA LEU A 110 35.31 -62.59 19.78
C LEU A 110 35.28 -63.81 18.84
N PHE A 111 36.37 -64.58 18.92
CA PHE A 111 36.69 -65.73 18.07
C PHE A 111 35.59 -66.80 18.04
#